data_AF-A0A7Y2UMS6-F1
#
_entry.id   AF-A0A7Y2UMS6-F1
#
_cell.length_a   1.000
_cell.length_b   1.000
_cell.length_c   1.000
_cell.angle_alpha   90.00
_cell.angle_beta   90.00
_cell.angle_gamma   90.00
#
_symmetry.space_group_name_H-M   'P 1'
#
loop_
_entity.id
_entity.type
_entity.pdbx_description
1 polymer ?
#
loop_
_entity_poly.entity_id
_entity_poly.type
_entity_poly.pdbx_seq_one_letter_code
_entity_poly.pdbx_strand_id
1 'polypeptide(L)' 'MGSRQIPQEYGPRLLKLVRDTIGQHLGVIDKVDQAGLEGEPLRQELATFVTLKIEGRLRGCIGNLEPAGPLL' A
#
# COMPACT_ATOMS: atom_id res chain seq x y z
N MET A 1 -10.97 -0.82 -23.20
CA MET A 1 -9.90 -0.94 -22.18
C MET A 1 -10.59 -1.19 -20.85
N GLY A 2 -10.42 -2.38 -20.26
CA GLY A 2 -11.06 -2.70 -18.98
C GLY A 2 -10.36 -1.99 -17.82
N SER A 3 -11.11 -1.37 -16.92
CA SER A 3 -10.59 -0.80 -15.68
C SER A 3 -10.06 -1.92 -14.79
N ARG A 4 -8.75 -1.94 -14.53
CA ARG A 4 -8.13 -2.80 -13.53
C ARG A 4 -8.47 -2.22 -12.16
N GLN A 5 -9.39 -2.86 -11.44
CA GLN A 5 -9.83 -2.42 -10.12
C GLN A 5 -9.37 -3.40 -9.05
N ILE A 6 -8.89 -2.85 -7.94
CA ILE A 6 -8.59 -3.63 -6.74
C ILE A 6 -9.89 -3.77 -5.94
N PRO A 7 -10.31 -5.00 -5.59
CA PRO A 7 -11.47 -5.21 -4.71
C PRO A 7 -11.34 -4.44 -3.39
N GLN A 8 -12.43 -3.84 -2.92
CA GLN A 8 -12.39 -2.98 -1.73
C GLN A 8 -11.95 -3.72 -0.45
N GLU A 9 -12.13 -5.04 -0.39
CA GLU A 9 -11.71 -5.88 0.73
C GLU A 9 -10.19 -5.81 1.02
N TYR A 10 -9.37 -5.49 0.01
CA TYR A 10 -7.93 -5.33 0.18
C TYR A 10 -7.55 -4.01 0.88
N GLY A 11 -8.43 -3.00 0.89
CA GLY A 11 -8.12 -1.66 1.40
C GLY A 11 -7.57 -1.64 2.83
N PRO A 12 -8.26 -2.23 3.82
CA PRO A 12 -7.76 -2.30 5.20
C PRO A 12 -6.42 -3.04 5.33
N ARG A 13 -6.18 -4.06 4.51
CA ARG A 13 -4.93 -4.85 4.51
C ARG A 13 -3.77 -4.06 3.91
N LEU A 14 -3.98 -3.35 2.80
CA LEU A 14 -2.99 -2.46 2.21
C LEU A 14 -2.63 -1.31 3.16
N LEU A 15 -3.61 -0.76 3.89
CA LEU A 15 -3.33 0.26 4.91
C LEU A 15 -2.50 -0.30 6.09
N LYS A 16 -2.78 -1.54 6.51
CA LYS A 16 -1.98 -2.22 7.53
C LYS A 16 -0.56 -2.47 7.03
N LEU A 17 -0.41 -3.00 5.82
CA LEU A 17 0.89 -3.23 5.17
C LEU A 17 1.73 -1.95 5.18
N VAL A 18 1.18 -0.84 4.69
CA VAL A 18 1.87 0.46 4.67
C VAL A 18 2.31 0.88 6.07
N ARG A 19 1.43 0.74 7.07
CA ARG A 19 1.73 1.12 8.45
C ARG A 19 2.82 0.25 9.05
N ASP A 20 2.75 -1.06 8.85
CA ASP A 20 3.73 -2.02 9.36
C ASP A 20 5.09 -1.81 8.69
N THR A 21 5.13 -1.57 7.38
CA THR A 21 6.36 -1.27 6.63
C THR A 21 7.04 0.00 7.13
N ILE A 22 6.27 1.08 7.34
CA ILE A 22 6.81 2.31 7.93
C ILE A 22 7.29 2.05 9.36
N GLY A 23 6.51 1.32 10.16
CA GLY A 23 6.87 0.99 11.54
C GLY A 23 8.15 0.15 11.61
N GLN A 24 8.34 -0.79 10.68
CA GLN A 24 9.53 -1.61 10.60
C GLN A 24 10.75 -0.78 10.25
N HIS A 25 10.63 0.14 9.28
CA HIS A 25 11.71 1.05 8.93
C HIS A 25 12.10 1.99 10.09
N LEU A 26 11.15 2.35 10.95
CA LEU A 26 11.37 3.18 12.14
C LEU A 26 11.81 2.37 13.38
N GLY A 27 11.89 1.04 13.30
CA GLY A 27 12.28 0.18 14.43
C GLY A 27 11.21 0.02 15.52
N VAL A 28 9.93 0.27 15.21
CA VAL A 28 8.79 0.11 16.15
C VAL A 28 7.96 -1.15 15.88
N ILE A 29 8.15 -1.79 14.72
CA ILE A 29 7.50 -3.05 14.33
C ILE A 29 8.62 -4.01 13.90
N ASP A 30 8.63 -5.24 14.43
CA ASP A 30 9.66 -6.22 14.06
C ASP A 30 9.39 -6.86 12.69
N LYS A 31 8.11 -7.14 12.40
CA LYS A 31 7.70 -7.90 11.22
C LYS A 31 6.48 -7.30 10.54
N VAL A 32 6.56 -7.20 9.21
CA VAL A 32 5.45 -6.82 8.33
C VAL A 32 4.54 -8.03 8.09
N ASP A 33 3.24 -7.82 8.24
CA ASP A 33 2.20 -8.81 7.99
C ASP A 33 1.58 -8.61 6.61
N GLN A 34 1.66 -9.64 5.78
CA GLN A 34 1.15 -9.66 4.41
C GLN A 34 -0.03 -10.64 4.24
N ALA A 35 -0.56 -11.21 5.33
CA ALA A 35 -1.60 -12.22 5.24
C ALA A 35 -2.88 -11.66 4.56
N GLY A 36 -3.38 -12.39 3.57
CA GLY A 36 -4.58 -11.98 2.81
C GLY A 36 -4.28 -10.99 1.68
N LEU A 37 -3.01 -10.84 1.28
CA LEU A 37 -2.58 -10.02 0.15
C LEU A 37 -2.06 -10.87 -1.03
N GLU A 38 -2.34 -12.18 -1.04
CA GLU A 38 -1.78 -13.14 -2.01
C GLU A 38 -2.50 -13.14 -3.37
N GLY A 39 -3.57 -12.34 -3.53
CA GLY A 39 -4.46 -12.37 -4.68
C GLY A 39 -3.92 -11.74 -5.96
N GLU A 40 -4.34 -12.29 -7.10
CA GLU A 40 -4.00 -11.82 -8.45
C GLU A 40 -4.22 -10.30 -8.70
N PRO A 41 -5.26 -9.62 -8.15
CA PRO A 41 -5.42 -8.18 -8.36
C PRO A 41 -4.22 -7.34 -7.89
N LEU A 42 -3.48 -7.81 -6.89
CA LEU A 42 -2.34 -7.10 -6.30
C LEU A 42 -1.01 -7.41 -7.00
N ARG A 43 -0.98 -8.43 -7.87
CA ARG A 43 0.18 -8.77 -8.70
C ARG A 43 0.24 -7.97 -10.01
N GLN A 44 -0.78 -7.15 -10.26
CA GLN A 44 -0.86 -6.32 -11.45
C GLN A 44 0.08 -5.13 -11.34
N GLU A 45 0.66 -4.73 -12.47
CA GLU A 45 1.43 -3.50 -12.56
C GLU A 45 0.50 -2.29 -12.44
N LEU A 46 0.58 -1.61 -11.30
CA LEU A 46 -0.25 -0.47 -10.95
C LEU A 46 0.60 0.65 -10.34
N ALA A 47 0.30 1.89 -10.72
CA ALA A 47 0.80 3.07 -10.02
C ALA A 47 0.18 3.14 -8.62
N THR A 48 0.93 3.65 -7.64
CA THR A 48 0.43 3.80 -6.25
C THR A 48 1.09 4.95 -5.53
N PHE A 49 0.29 5.58 -4.67
CA PHE A 49 0.70 6.65 -3.76
C PHE A 49 0.32 6.29 -2.33
N VAL A 50 1.22 6.61 -1.40
CA VAL A 50 0.99 6.54 0.04
C VAL A 50 0.95 7.96 0.57
N THR A 51 -0.18 8.35 1.16
CA THR A 51 -0.35 9.64 1.83
C THR A 51 -0.39 9.46 3.34
N LEU A 52 0.45 10.18 4.05
CA LEU A 52 0.47 10.26 5.52
C LEU A 52 -0.18 11.56 5.97
N LYS A 53 -1.02 11.46 7.00
CA LYS A 53 -1.64 12.61 7.66
C LYS A 53 -1.42 12.53 9.17
N ILE A 54 -1.23 13.69 9.80
CA ILE A 54 -1.22 13.87 11.26
C ILE A 54 -2.28 14.92 11.56
N GLU A 55 -3.24 14.59 12.43
CA GLU A 55 -4.37 15.49 12.79
C GLU A 55 -5.11 16.03 11.54
N GLY A 56 -5.32 15.16 10.55
CA GLY A 56 -5.98 15.51 9.28
C GLY A 56 -5.13 16.35 8.31
N ARG A 57 -3.95 16.82 8.73
CA ARG A 57 -3.03 17.62 7.90
C ARG A 57 -2.03 16.74 7.16
N LEU A 58 -1.68 17.13 5.94
CA LEU A 58 -0.68 16.42 5.13
C LEU A 58 0.66 16.39 5.86
N ARG A 59 1.22 15.19 6.03
CA ARG A 59 2.57 14.97 6.55
C ARG A 59 3.55 14.52 5.46
N GLY A 60 3.06 13.82 4.45
CA GLY A 60 3.86 13.39 3.31
C GLY A 60 3.01 12.63 2.29
N CYS A 61 3.40 12.69 1.03
CA CYS A 61 2.82 11.90 -0.05
C CYS A 61 3.93 11.48 -0.99
N ILE A 62 4.11 10.16 -1.17
CA ILE A 62 5.12 9.57 -2.04
C ILE A 62 4.49 8.44 -2.84
N GLY A 63 4.89 8.30 -4.10
CA GLY A 63 4.37 7.28 -4.99
C GLY A 63 5.00 7.35 -6.37
N ASN A 64 4.60 6.41 -7.22
CA ASN A 64 4.98 6.35 -8.63
C ASN A 64 3.81 6.82 -9.50
N LEU A 65 4.07 7.72 -10.45
CA LEU A 65 3.05 8.18 -11.41
C LEU A 65 2.71 7.10 -12.45
N GLU A 66 3.70 6.30 -12.82
CA GLU A 66 3.55 5.13 -13.70
C GLU A 66 3.78 3.84 -12.90
N PRO A 67 3.23 2.70 -13.33
CA PRO A 67 3.56 1.41 -12.71
C PRO A 67 5.07 1.17 -12.73
N ALA A 68 5.67 0.96 -11.57
CA ALA A 68 7.10 0.66 -11.41
C ALA A 68 7.35 -0.81 -11.05
N GLY A 69 6.31 -1.64 -11.14
CA GLY A 69 6.28 -3.04 -10.76
C GLY A 69 4.86 -3.46 -10.34
N PRO A 70 4.69 -4.71 -9.90
CA PRO A 70 3.48 -5.15 -9.20
C PRO A 70 3.18 -4.24 -8.01
N LEU A 71 1.91 -4.10 -7.66
CA LEU A 71 1.51 -3.31 -6.48
C LEU A 71 2.12 -3.83 -5.17
N LEU A 72 2.43 -5.13 -5.10
CA LEU A 72 2.99 -5.81 -3.94
C LEU A 72 4.32 -6.50 -4.22
#